data_AF-A0ABC8TDV0-F1
#
_entry.id   AF-A0ABC8TDV0-F1
#
_cell.length_a   1.000
_cell.length_b   1.000
_cell.length_c   1.000
_cell.angle_alpha   90.00
_cell.angle_beta   90.00
_cell.angle_gamma   90.00
#
_symmetry.space_group_name_H-M   'P 1'
#
loop_
_entity.id
_entity.type
_entity.pdbx_description
1 polymer ?
#
loop_
_entity_poly.entity_id
_entity_poly.type
_entity_poly.pdbx_seq_one_letter_code
_entity_poly.pdbx_strand_id
1 'polypeptide(L)'
;RNHAEQIALNNLLLGEISEIQREALLIREIPGRLLESMSKCNDIYKDALSVLQDFAADDKFSTAKVLSCASEIGTCLFSTLESHFSMAMDDHRTSTENRSSVREQCNIICERLNGTVTSLVLSDAQILKDDGCRYKGCTLGGEIACWKEKLDNEVNEIKEKYLSLEKEMNINNQLLEVSKHRYHSLEREFHNLKEERDALLQKVSSSSQRLAQVTEQKEKVLHDFNTEVQRRKDLEQEIKQFSVAFACRQRSLISFHTDFKTKVENMKAQSAVSIRK
;
A
#
# COMPACT_ATOMS: atom_id res chain seq x y z
N ARG A 1 -29.76 -19.12 7.17
CA ARG A 1 -28.79 -18.88 6.08
C ARG A 1 -28.02 -17.56 6.27
N ASN A 2 -28.64 -16.37 6.32
CA ASN A 2 -27.92 -15.08 6.49
C ASN A 2 -26.98 -14.96 7.70
N HIS A 3 -27.28 -15.58 8.85
CA HIS A 3 -26.38 -15.44 10.01
C HIS A 3 -24.99 -16.03 9.74
N ALA A 4 -24.91 -17.14 9.00
CA ALA A 4 -23.64 -17.77 8.64
C ALA A 4 -22.84 -16.91 7.64
N GLU A 5 -23.51 -16.28 6.68
CA GLU A 5 -22.89 -15.37 5.71
C GLU A 5 -22.40 -14.07 6.37
N GLN A 6 -23.17 -13.55 7.33
CA GLN A 6 -22.78 -12.36 8.09
C GLN A 6 -21.60 -12.64 9.04
N ILE A 7 -21.55 -13.84 9.64
CA ILE A 7 -20.39 -14.30 10.39
C ILE A 7 -19.17 -14.41 9.46
N ALA A 8 -19.33 -14.98 8.27
CA ALA A 8 -18.24 -15.12 7.30
C ALA A 8 -17.70 -13.75 6.84
N LEU A 9 -18.58 -12.78 6.56
CA LEU A 9 -18.18 -11.42 6.19
C LEU A 9 -17.48 -10.69 7.33
N ASN A 10 -18.00 -10.79 8.56
CA ASN A 10 -17.34 -10.20 9.73
C ASN A 10 -15.95 -10.78 9.95
N ASN A 11 -15.79 -12.10 9.77
CA ASN A 11 -14.47 -12.74 9.88
C ASN A 11 -13.52 -12.25 8.78
N LEU A 12 -14.01 -12.03 7.56
CA LEU A 12 -13.22 -11.48 6.46
C LEU A 12 -12.77 -10.04 6.77
N LEU A 13 -13.71 -9.16 7.16
CA LEU A 13 -13.43 -7.77 7.50
C LEU A 13 -12.50 -7.66 8.71
N LEU A 14 -12.66 -8.52 9.72
CA LEU A 14 -11.74 -8.58 10.85
C LEU A 14 -10.32 -8.98 10.39
N GLY A 15 -10.22 -9.89 9.43
CA GLY A 15 -8.97 -10.25 8.77
C GLY A 15 -8.32 -9.06 8.04
N GLU A 16 -9.08 -8.37 7.19
CA GLU A 16 -8.60 -7.20 6.45
C GLU A 16 -8.20 -6.04 7.39
N ILE A 17 -8.99 -5.77 8.43
CA ILE A 17 -8.65 -4.76 9.44
C ILE A 17 -7.36 -5.13 10.17
N SER A 18 -7.18 -6.40 10.52
CA SER A 18 -5.94 -6.89 11.15
C SER A 18 -4.73 -6.74 10.23
N GLU A 19 -4.92 -6.97 8.92
CA GLU A 19 -3.86 -6.81 7.92
C GLU A 19 -3.50 -5.33 7.72
N ILE A 20 -4.49 -4.45 7.60
CA ILE A 20 -4.29 -2.99 7.50
C ILE A 20 -3.58 -2.45 8.75
N GLN A 21 -3.97 -2.91 9.94
CA GLN A 21 -3.31 -2.51 11.19
C GLN A 21 -1.84 -2.97 11.22
N ARG A 22 -1.56 -4.18 10.74
CA ARG A 22 -0.19 -4.69 10.61
C ARG A 22 0.62 -3.87 9.61
N GLU A 23 0.05 -3.52 8.45
CA GLU A 23 0.70 -2.66 7.47
C GLU A 23 0.96 -1.24 8.01
N ALA A 24 0.01 -0.66 8.72
CA ALA A 24 0.17 0.65 9.35
C ALA A 24 1.32 0.65 10.38
N LEU A 25 1.47 -0.42 11.16
CA LEU A 25 2.61 -0.59 12.06
C LEU A 25 3.94 -0.68 11.30
N LEU A 26 3.99 -1.46 10.22
CA LEU A 26 5.18 -1.57 9.38
C LEU A 26 5.57 -0.23 8.77
N ILE A 27 4.59 0.53 8.25
CA ILE A 27 4.83 1.87 7.68
C ILE A 27 5.39 2.82 8.72
N ARG A 28 4.92 2.74 9.98
CA ARG A 28 5.41 3.57 11.09
C ARG A 28 6.84 3.24 11.51
N GLU A 29 7.29 2.01 11.28
CA GLU A 29 8.68 1.60 11.57
C GLU A 29 9.68 2.04 10.49
N ILE A 30 9.25 2.28 9.25
CA ILE A 30 10.14 2.61 8.12
C ILE A 30 11.03 3.83 8.40
N PRO A 31 10.50 4.99 8.86
CA PRO A 31 11.35 6.15 9.13
C PRO A 31 12.41 5.88 10.20
N GLY A 32 12.10 5.08 11.22
CA GLY A 32 13.06 4.71 12.26
C GLY A 32 14.19 3.83 11.74
N ARG A 33 13.89 2.83 10.90
CA ARG A 33 14.92 2.00 10.25
C ARG A 33 15.79 2.81 9.30
N LEU A 34 15.19 3.75 8.56
CA LEU A 34 15.93 4.65 7.67
C LEU A 34 16.85 5.58 8.46
N LEU A 35 16.40 6.14 9.59
CA LEU A 35 17.21 6.97 10.47
C LEU A 35 18.43 6.20 11.02
N GLU A 36 18.23 4.96 11.47
CA GLU A 36 19.32 4.10 11.97
C GLU A 36 20.34 3.78 10.86
N SER A 37 19.85 3.41 9.67
CA SER A 37 20.71 3.17 8.51
C SER A 37 21.47 4.43 8.09
N MET A 38 20.83 5.59 8.21
CA MET A 38 21.41 6.87 7.83
C MET A 38 22.54 7.29 8.77
N SER A 39 22.35 7.13 10.08
CA SER A 39 23.41 7.37 11.07
C SER A 39 24.65 6.54 10.76
N LYS A 40 24.47 5.23 10.49
CA LYS A 40 25.59 4.34 10.12
C LYS A 40 26.29 4.79 8.84
N CYS A 41 25.53 5.24 7.84
CA CYS A 41 26.07 5.74 6.59
C CYS A 41 26.85 7.05 6.78
N ASN A 42 26.35 7.96 7.63
CA ASN A 42 26.99 9.22 7.98
C ASN A 42 28.35 8.97 8.68
N ASP A 43 28.39 8.01 9.60
CA ASP A 43 29.62 7.62 10.30
C ASP A 43 30.66 7.06 9.32
N ILE A 44 30.26 6.11 8.45
CA ILE A 44 31.13 5.55 7.40
C ILE A 44 31.64 6.65 6.46
N TYR A 45 30.77 7.57 6.08
CA TYR A 45 31.11 8.69 5.20
C TYR A 45 32.15 9.62 5.83
N LYS A 46 31.99 9.96 7.11
CA LYS A 46 32.94 10.76 7.88
C LYS A 46 34.27 10.06 8.03
N ASP A 47 34.27 8.76 8.37
CA ASP A 47 35.48 7.96 8.50
C ASP A 47 36.25 7.89 7.17
N ALA A 48 35.57 7.61 6.06
CA ALA A 48 36.18 7.56 4.73
C ALA A 48 36.79 8.90 4.32
N LEU A 49 36.10 10.00 4.58
CA LEU A 49 36.62 11.34 4.30
C LEU A 49 37.78 11.74 5.21
N SER A 50 37.76 11.36 6.48
CA SER A 50 38.89 11.57 7.40
C SER A 50 40.14 10.87 6.88
N VAL A 51 40.01 9.60 6.47
CA VAL A 51 41.11 8.82 5.89
C VAL A 51 41.65 9.49 4.63
N LEU A 52 40.77 9.94 3.72
CA LEU A 52 41.18 10.65 2.50
C LEU A 52 41.83 12.01 2.78
N GLN A 53 41.38 12.71 3.81
CA GLN A 53 41.97 13.98 4.23
C GLN A 53 43.36 13.79 4.82
N ASP A 54 43.59 12.72 5.59
CA ASP A 54 44.90 12.36 6.13
C ASP A 54 45.92 12.04 5.02
N PHE A 55 45.47 11.34 3.95
CA PHE A 55 46.32 11.10 2.77
C PHE A 55 46.58 12.35 1.94
N ALA A 56 45.67 13.33 1.97
CA ALA A 56 45.79 14.60 1.27
C ALA A 56 46.53 15.68 2.08
N ALA A 57 47.02 15.37 3.28
CA ALA A 57 47.76 16.32 4.13
C ALA A 57 49.16 16.64 3.57
N ASP A 58 49.76 15.72 2.81
CA ASP A 58 51.12 15.84 2.23
C ASP A 58 51.14 16.46 0.82
N ASP A 59 50.00 16.54 0.13
CA ASP A 59 49.91 17.02 -1.25
C ASP A 59 48.92 18.17 -1.41
N LYS A 60 49.25 19.11 -2.32
CA LYS A 60 48.61 20.40 -2.62
C LYS A 60 47.31 20.76 -1.88
N PHE A 61 47.33 21.97 -1.29
CA PHE A 61 46.24 22.74 -0.65
C PHE A 61 44.85 22.69 -1.34
N SER A 62 44.78 22.33 -2.62
CA SER A 62 43.55 22.16 -3.38
C SER A 62 42.77 20.88 -3.04
N THR A 63 43.44 19.73 -2.85
CA THR A 63 42.75 18.45 -2.60
C THR A 63 42.13 18.42 -1.21
N ALA A 64 42.86 18.88 -0.19
CA ALA A 64 42.36 18.99 1.18
C ALA A 64 41.12 19.92 1.27
N LYS A 65 41.11 21.04 0.53
CA LYS A 65 39.95 21.95 0.45
C LYS A 65 38.72 21.32 -0.18
N VAL A 66 38.90 20.54 -1.25
CA VAL A 66 37.81 19.81 -1.90
C VAL A 66 37.23 18.77 -0.95
N LEU A 67 38.08 18.03 -0.23
CA LEU A 67 37.63 17.03 0.73
C LEU A 67 36.95 17.65 1.97
N SER A 68 37.40 18.82 2.43
CA SER A 68 36.73 19.58 3.50
C SER A 68 35.34 20.05 3.06
N CYS A 69 35.25 20.64 1.86
CA CYS A 69 33.98 21.05 1.28
C CYS A 69 33.02 19.86 1.10
N ALA A 70 33.54 18.73 0.61
CA ALA A 70 32.76 17.49 0.50
C ALA A 70 32.20 17.08 1.87
N SER A 71 33.04 17.00 2.91
CA SER A 71 32.62 16.64 4.27
C SER A 71 31.51 17.54 4.83
N GLU A 72 31.65 18.86 4.62
CA GLU A 72 30.66 19.84 5.05
C GLU A 72 29.33 19.72 4.30
N ILE A 73 29.37 19.49 2.98
CA ILE A 73 28.16 19.26 2.15
C ILE A 73 27.49 17.95 2.57
N GLY A 74 28.25 16.88 2.74
CA GLY A 74 27.74 15.60 3.21
C GLY A 74 27.06 15.74 4.56
N THR A 75 27.72 16.39 5.54
CA THR A 75 27.13 16.65 6.86
C THR A 75 25.79 17.39 6.76
N CYS A 76 25.70 18.43 5.92
CA CYS A 76 24.44 19.15 5.68
C CYS A 76 23.33 18.23 5.11
N LEU A 77 23.66 17.38 4.14
CA LEU A 77 22.71 16.44 3.54
C LEU A 77 22.25 15.38 4.54
N PHE A 78 23.19 14.80 5.30
CA PHE A 78 22.88 13.80 6.32
C PHE A 78 21.98 14.37 7.41
N SER A 79 22.31 15.53 7.98
CA SER A 79 21.48 16.17 9.00
C SER A 79 20.09 16.60 8.49
N THR A 80 19.99 17.00 7.22
CA THR A 80 18.69 17.32 6.59
C THR A 80 17.80 16.08 6.48
N LEU A 81 18.38 14.95 6.04
CA LEU A 81 17.65 13.69 5.92
C LEU A 81 17.29 13.10 7.30
N GLU A 82 18.18 13.18 8.28
CA GLU A 82 17.90 12.80 9.68
C GLU A 82 16.73 13.60 10.27
N SER A 83 16.69 14.91 10.01
CA SER A 83 15.57 15.78 10.41
C SER A 83 14.25 15.36 9.76
N HIS A 84 14.26 15.08 8.45
CA HIS A 84 13.06 14.62 7.75
C HIS A 84 12.54 13.28 8.26
N PHE A 85 13.41 12.31 8.54
CA PHE A 85 13.00 11.03 9.11
C PHE A 85 12.50 11.16 10.54
N SER A 86 13.12 12.03 11.35
CA SER A 86 12.66 12.31 12.71
C SER A 86 11.27 12.96 12.71
N MET A 87 11.02 13.91 11.80
CA MET A 87 9.70 14.51 11.63
C MET A 87 8.65 13.52 11.12
N ALA A 88 9.05 12.54 10.29
CA ALA A 88 8.14 11.50 9.81
C ALA A 88 7.77 10.47 10.91
N MET A 89 8.54 10.41 12.01
CA MET A 89 8.20 9.58 13.19
C MET A 89 7.23 10.28 14.15
N ASP A 90 7.15 11.61 14.14
CA ASP A 90 6.27 12.40 14.99
C ASP A 90 4.93 12.58 14.26
N ASP A 91 3.89 11.84 14.65
CA ASP A 91 2.54 11.76 14.02
C ASP A 91 1.77 13.11 13.95
N HIS A 92 2.43 14.22 14.25
CA HIS A 92 1.88 15.57 14.31
C HIS A 92 2.69 16.54 13.44
N ARG A 93 2.40 16.62 12.12
CA ARG A 93 2.15 17.91 11.43
C ARG A 93 1.90 17.81 9.93
N THR A 94 1.01 18.69 9.52
CA THR A 94 0.65 19.11 8.16
C THR A 94 1.86 19.63 7.37
N SER A 95 1.98 19.14 6.13
CA SER A 95 3.11 19.22 5.21
C SER A 95 3.41 20.59 4.58
N THR A 96 2.98 21.70 5.17
CA THR A 96 3.06 23.03 4.53
C THR A 96 4.34 23.82 4.85
N GLU A 97 5.02 23.55 5.99
CA GLU A 97 6.29 24.19 6.37
C GLU A 97 7.53 23.64 5.61
N ASN A 98 7.38 22.56 4.82
CA ASN A 98 8.51 21.75 4.34
C ASN A 98 9.22 22.23 3.05
N ARG A 99 8.64 23.13 2.25
CA ARG A 99 9.31 23.57 1.00
C ARG A 99 10.33 24.69 1.21
N SER A 100 10.27 25.40 2.33
CA SER A 100 11.22 26.46 2.67
C SER A 100 12.55 25.91 3.19
N SER A 101 12.54 24.84 4.00
CA SER A 101 13.75 24.26 4.61
C SER A 101 14.69 23.61 3.59
N VAL A 102 14.17 22.82 2.65
CA VAL A 102 14.99 22.18 1.60
C VAL A 102 15.61 23.22 0.66
N ARG A 103 14.86 24.28 0.33
CA ARG A 103 15.36 25.39 -0.49
C ARG A 103 16.48 26.14 0.22
N GLU A 104 16.32 26.39 1.52
CA GLU A 104 17.36 27.03 2.34
C GLU A 104 18.64 26.19 2.38
N GLN A 105 18.53 24.87 2.54
CA GLN A 105 19.68 23.96 2.53
C GLN A 105 20.36 23.90 1.16
N CYS A 106 19.61 23.93 0.06
CA CYS A 106 20.19 24.04 -1.28
C CYS A 106 21.00 25.33 -1.45
N ASN A 107 20.54 26.45 -0.87
CA ASN A 107 21.28 27.70 -0.90
C ASN A 107 22.61 27.58 -0.14
N ILE A 108 22.58 27.01 1.08
CA ILE A 108 23.79 26.79 1.90
C ILE A 108 24.82 25.91 1.16
N ILE A 109 24.37 24.83 0.51
CA ILE A 109 25.25 23.94 -0.27
C ILE A 109 25.85 24.67 -1.47
N CYS A 110 25.04 25.43 -2.20
CA CYS A 110 25.48 26.22 -3.35
C CYS A 110 26.51 27.29 -2.94
N GLU A 111 26.28 28.00 -1.83
CA GLU A 111 27.22 28.98 -1.30
C GLU A 111 28.57 28.35 -0.93
N ARG A 112 28.56 27.20 -0.25
CA ARG A 112 29.79 26.48 0.12
C ARG A 112 30.57 26.00 -1.10
N LEU A 113 29.88 25.40 -2.07
CA LEU A 113 30.50 24.94 -3.31
C LEU A 113 31.13 26.10 -4.09
N ASN A 114 30.40 27.20 -4.24
CA ASN A 114 30.90 28.40 -4.93
C ASN A 114 32.09 29.03 -4.20
N GLY A 115 32.08 29.04 -2.87
CA GLY A 115 33.20 29.50 -2.05
C GLY A 115 34.47 28.67 -2.27
N THR A 116 34.34 27.35 -2.30
CA THR A 116 35.47 26.44 -2.57
C THR A 116 35.99 26.59 -3.99
N VAL A 117 35.12 26.65 -5.00
CA VAL A 117 35.51 26.89 -6.41
C VAL A 117 36.28 28.20 -6.54
N THR A 118 35.77 29.28 -5.94
CA THR A 118 36.45 30.59 -5.96
C THR A 118 37.82 30.53 -5.28
N SER A 119 37.93 29.84 -4.15
CA SER A 119 39.20 29.67 -3.43
C SER A 119 40.24 28.86 -4.21
N LEU A 120 39.80 27.84 -4.96
CA LEU A 120 40.65 27.01 -5.81
C LEU A 120 41.16 27.79 -7.03
N VAL A 121 40.27 28.49 -7.73
CA VAL A 121 40.61 29.32 -8.89
C VAL A 121 41.62 30.41 -8.53
N LEU A 122 41.49 31.02 -7.34
CA LEU A 122 42.45 32.01 -6.86
C LEU A 122 43.81 31.39 -6.46
N SER A 123 43.84 30.13 -6.04
CA SER A 123 45.07 29.42 -5.68
C SER A 123 45.86 28.99 -6.92
N ASP A 124 45.19 28.57 -8.01
CA ASP A 124 45.82 28.21 -9.28
C ASP A 124 46.39 29.41 -10.04
N ALA A 125 45.77 30.60 -9.91
CA ALA A 125 46.29 31.84 -10.49
C ALA A 125 47.67 32.25 -9.93
N GLN A 126 48.08 31.69 -8.79
CA GLN A 126 49.34 31.99 -8.11
C GLN A 126 50.48 31.03 -8.51
N ILE A 127 50.15 29.86 -9.07
CA ILE A 127 51.11 28.79 -9.45
C ILE A 127 51.69 28.99 -10.86
N LEU A 128 51.05 29.80 -11.71
CA LEU A 128 51.49 30.07 -13.09
C LEU A 128 52.75 30.98 -13.24
N LYS A 129 53.45 31.31 -12.15
CA LYS A 129 54.64 32.19 -12.19
C LYS A 129 55.98 31.51 -11.99
N ASP A 130 56.02 30.20 -11.76
CA ASP A 130 57.30 29.53 -11.54
C ASP A 130 57.30 28.10 -12.09
N ASP A 131 57.72 27.95 -13.36
CA ASP A 131 58.54 26.80 -13.74
C ASP A 131 59.31 27.07 -15.05
N GLY A 132 60.47 27.73 -14.91
CA GLY A 132 61.47 27.86 -15.97
C GLY A 132 62.35 26.62 -16.03
N CYS A 133 61.93 25.60 -16.76
CA CYS A 133 62.71 24.36 -16.92
C CYS A 133 64.04 24.62 -17.63
N ARG A 134 65.15 24.64 -16.85
CA ARG A 134 66.52 24.56 -17.36
C ARG A 134 66.88 23.10 -17.56
N TYR A 135 66.87 22.63 -18.81
CA TYR A 135 67.65 21.47 -19.20
C TYR A 135 68.72 21.90 -20.20
N LYS A 136 69.97 21.86 -19.76
CA LYS A 136 71.15 22.23 -20.55
C LYS A 136 71.83 20.93 -20.96
N GLY A 137 71.66 20.50 -22.21
CA GLY A 137 72.48 19.39 -22.74
C GLY A 137 71.90 18.47 -23.81
N CYS A 138 70.85 18.84 -24.55
CA CYS A 138 70.39 18.03 -25.69
C CYS A 138 70.47 18.83 -26.99
N THR A 139 71.05 18.22 -28.04
CA THR A 139 70.99 18.79 -29.39
C THR A 139 69.54 18.81 -29.86
N LEU A 140 69.09 19.94 -30.41
CA LEU A 140 67.72 20.23 -30.87
C LEU A 140 67.00 19.04 -31.55
N GLY A 141 67.72 18.22 -32.33
CA GLY A 141 67.15 17.04 -33.00
C GLY A 141 66.73 15.88 -32.08
N GLY A 142 67.38 15.70 -30.93
CA GLY A 142 67.03 14.65 -29.95
C GLY A 142 65.78 15.00 -29.14
N GLU A 143 65.59 16.27 -28.81
CA GLU A 143 64.37 16.76 -28.17
C GLU A 143 63.17 16.61 -29.10
N ILE A 144 63.32 16.98 -30.39
CA ILE A 144 62.27 16.81 -31.40
C ILE A 144 61.88 15.34 -31.55
N ALA A 145 62.82 14.40 -31.53
CA ALA A 145 62.53 12.97 -31.62
C ALA A 145 61.77 12.45 -30.38
N CYS A 146 62.16 12.87 -29.17
CA CYS A 146 61.48 12.51 -27.92
C CYS A 146 60.04 13.05 -27.87
N TRP A 147 59.83 14.31 -28.26
CA TRP A 147 58.49 14.90 -28.35
C TRP A 147 57.62 14.19 -29.39
N LYS A 148 58.21 13.77 -30.52
CA LYS A 148 57.50 13.03 -31.56
C LYS A 148 57.03 11.66 -31.06
N GLU A 149 57.90 10.90 -30.39
CA GLU A 149 57.55 9.59 -29.83
C GLU A 149 56.48 9.72 -28.73
N LYS A 150 56.62 10.71 -27.84
CA LYS A 150 55.62 11.01 -26.81
C LYS A 150 54.26 11.34 -27.42
N LEU A 151 54.25 12.19 -28.45
CA LEU A 151 53.02 12.56 -29.16
C LEU A 151 52.39 11.35 -29.87
N ASP A 152 53.19 10.52 -30.54
CA ASP A 152 52.68 9.30 -31.19
C ASP A 152 52.06 8.33 -30.17
N ASN A 153 52.66 8.19 -28.98
CA ASN A 153 52.11 7.36 -27.90
C ASN A 153 50.80 7.93 -27.34
N GLU A 154 50.73 9.24 -27.09
CA GLU A 154 49.50 9.91 -26.63
C GLU A 154 48.38 9.79 -27.68
N VAL A 155 48.69 9.96 -28.96
CA VAL A 155 47.72 9.80 -30.06
C VAL A 155 47.20 8.36 -30.13
N ASN A 156 48.06 7.37 -29.96
CA ASN A 156 47.66 5.96 -29.93
C ASN A 156 46.76 5.66 -28.71
N GLU A 157 47.10 6.17 -27.53
CA GLU A 157 46.29 6.01 -26.32
C GLU A 157 44.91 6.66 -26.47
N ILE A 158 44.84 7.85 -27.05
CA ILE A 158 43.57 8.54 -27.36
C ILE A 158 42.74 7.70 -28.33
N LYS A 159 43.37 7.13 -29.37
CA LYS A 159 42.68 6.29 -30.35
C LYS A 159 42.10 5.03 -29.73
N GLU A 160 42.82 4.37 -28.83
CA GLU A 160 42.33 3.18 -28.12
C GLU A 160 41.15 3.54 -27.19
N LYS A 161 41.27 4.64 -26.44
CA LYS A 161 40.19 5.16 -25.60
C LYS A 161 38.93 5.48 -26.42
N TYR A 162 39.10 6.10 -27.58
CA TYR A 162 37.99 6.42 -28.49
C TYR A 162 37.28 5.15 -28.98
N LEU A 163 38.03 4.14 -29.43
CA LEU A 163 37.46 2.86 -29.87
C LEU A 163 36.75 2.11 -28.73
N SER A 164 37.30 2.19 -27.51
CA SER A 164 36.64 1.62 -26.32
C SER A 164 35.31 2.32 -26.03
N LEU A 165 35.31 3.65 -26.07
CA LEU A 165 34.11 4.46 -25.83
C LEU A 165 33.04 4.23 -26.89
N GLU A 166 33.42 4.08 -28.16
CA GLU A 166 32.49 3.76 -29.25
C GLU A 166 31.80 2.40 -29.03
N LYS A 167 32.55 1.38 -28.58
CA LYS A 167 31.99 0.06 -28.23
C LYS A 167 31.03 0.15 -27.05
N GLU A 168 31.41 0.87 -25.99
CA GLU A 168 30.56 1.07 -24.81
C GLU A 168 29.27 1.81 -25.17
N MET A 169 29.37 2.85 -25.99
CA MET A 169 28.21 3.59 -26.51
C MET A 169 27.26 2.66 -27.28
N ASN A 170 27.79 1.78 -28.13
CA ASN A 170 26.97 0.82 -28.88
C ASN A 170 26.25 -0.18 -27.96
N ILE A 171 26.95 -0.70 -26.93
CA ILE A 171 26.34 -1.59 -25.92
C ILE A 171 25.23 -0.85 -25.17
N ASN A 172 25.49 0.39 -24.73
CA ASN A 172 24.52 1.18 -23.99
C ASN A 172 23.28 1.49 -24.83
N ASN A 173 23.45 1.74 -26.13
CA ASN A 173 22.35 1.93 -27.06
C ASN A 173 21.49 0.66 -27.22
N GLN A 174 22.12 -0.52 -27.29
CA GLN A 174 21.39 -1.80 -27.33
C GLN A 174 20.61 -2.04 -26.03
N LEU A 175 21.22 -1.77 -24.87
CA LEU A 175 20.55 -1.86 -23.57
C LEU A 175 19.36 -0.91 -23.46
N LEU A 176 19.49 0.30 -24.00
CA LEU A 176 18.41 1.28 -24.05
C LEU A 176 17.21 0.75 -24.84
N GLU A 177 17.44 0.16 -26.01
CA GLU A 177 16.36 -0.41 -26.83
C GLU A 177 15.68 -1.61 -26.16
N VAL A 178 16.44 -2.49 -25.50
CA VAL A 178 15.88 -3.58 -24.69
C VAL A 178 15.03 -3.03 -23.54
N SER A 179 15.51 -1.98 -22.86
CA SER A 179 14.80 -1.32 -21.76
C SER A 179 13.48 -0.70 -22.23
N LYS A 180 13.49 0.02 -23.38
CA LYS A 180 12.27 0.58 -23.99
C LYS A 180 11.26 -0.50 -24.32
N HIS A 181 11.70 -1.61 -24.91
CA HIS A 181 10.81 -2.72 -25.23
C HIS A 181 10.16 -3.32 -23.97
N ARG A 182 10.97 -3.53 -22.92
CA ARG A 182 10.48 -4.01 -21.63
C ARG A 182 9.49 -3.04 -20.98
N TYR A 183 9.76 -1.74 -21.04
CA TYR A 183 8.84 -0.72 -20.55
C TYR A 183 7.49 -0.79 -21.27
N HIS A 184 7.48 -0.84 -22.62
CA HIS A 184 6.23 -0.96 -23.39
C HIS A 184 5.49 -2.27 -23.12
N SER A 185 6.20 -3.37 -22.87
CA SER A 185 5.56 -4.63 -22.46
C SER A 185 4.85 -4.48 -21.12
N LEU A 186 5.52 -3.89 -20.13
CA LEU A 186 4.97 -3.66 -18.80
C LEU A 186 3.78 -2.69 -18.84
N GLU A 187 3.87 -1.66 -19.67
CA GLU A 187 2.77 -0.71 -19.88
C GLU A 187 1.52 -1.39 -20.43
N ARG A 188 1.66 -2.34 -21.37
CA ARG A 188 0.51 -3.15 -21.85
C ARG A 188 -0.06 -4.05 -20.75
N GLU A 189 0.80 -4.73 -19.99
CA GLU A 189 0.35 -5.57 -18.87
C GLU A 189 -0.42 -4.75 -17.82
N PHE A 190 0.06 -3.54 -17.52
CA PHE A 190 -0.63 -2.62 -16.62
C PHE A 190 -2.04 -2.25 -17.12
N HIS A 191 -2.18 -1.97 -18.42
CA HIS A 191 -3.51 -1.68 -19.00
C HIS A 191 -4.44 -2.89 -18.93
N ASN A 192 -3.94 -4.09 -19.23
CA ASN A 192 -4.73 -5.32 -19.12
C ASN A 192 -5.21 -5.56 -17.68
N LEU A 193 -4.31 -5.41 -16.69
CA LEU A 193 -4.66 -5.55 -15.27
C LEU A 193 -5.69 -4.51 -14.83
N LYS A 194 -5.59 -3.28 -15.35
CA LYS A 194 -6.57 -2.23 -15.06
C LYS A 194 -7.96 -2.61 -15.56
N GLU A 195 -8.06 -3.13 -16.79
CA GLU A 195 -9.32 -3.60 -17.39
C GLU A 195 -9.91 -4.80 -16.62
N GLU A 196 -9.08 -5.78 -16.25
CA GLU A 196 -9.51 -6.93 -15.45
C GLU A 196 -10.05 -6.50 -14.07
N ARG A 197 -9.35 -5.57 -13.41
CA ARG A 197 -9.78 -4.99 -12.13
C ARG A 197 -11.11 -4.26 -12.26
N ASP A 198 -11.31 -3.49 -13.33
CA ASP A 198 -12.57 -2.78 -13.57
C ASP A 198 -13.73 -3.76 -13.86
N ALA A 199 -13.49 -4.80 -14.65
CA ALA A 199 -14.46 -5.87 -14.90
C ALA A 199 -14.83 -6.64 -13.62
N LEU A 200 -13.86 -6.90 -12.74
CA LEU A 200 -14.10 -7.56 -11.46
C LEU A 200 -14.94 -6.68 -10.54
N LEU A 201 -14.63 -5.39 -10.43
CA LEU A 201 -15.43 -4.44 -9.64
C LEU A 201 -16.89 -4.39 -10.11
N GLN A 202 -17.12 -4.41 -11.42
CA GLN A 202 -18.48 -4.44 -11.97
C GLN A 202 -19.22 -5.75 -11.60
N LYS A 203 -18.54 -6.90 -11.66
CA LYS A 203 -19.12 -8.20 -11.26
C LYS A 203 -19.44 -8.23 -9.77
N VAL A 204 -18.53 -7.75 -8.92
CA VAL A 204 -18.74 -7.67 -7.46
C VAL A 204 -19.92 -6.78 -7.14
N SER A 205 -20.00 -5.59 -7.76
CA SER A 205 -21.12 -4.66 -7.57
C SER A 205 -22.46 -5.30 -7.97
N SER A 206 -22.49 -5.97 -9.12
CA SER A 206 -23.67 -6.67 -9.62
C SER A 206 -24.09 -7.83 -8.70
N SER A 207 -23.12 -8.59 -8.20
CA SER A 207 -23.35 -9.68 -7.25
C SER A 207 -23.88 -9.17 -5.91
N SER A 208 -23.32 -8.07 -5.40
CA SER A 208 -23.76 -7.41 -4.16
C SER A 208 -25.20 -6.92 -4.28
N GLN A 209 -25.56 -6.28 -5.40
CA GLN A 209 -26.94 -5.86 -5.67
C GLN A 209 -27.90 -7.05 -5.70
N ARG A 210 -27.54 -8.15 -6.37
CA ARG A 210 -28.36 -9.37 -6.40
C ARG A 210 -28.53 -9.97 -5.00
N LEU A 211 -27.47 -9.98 -4.19
CA LEU A 211 -27.54 -10.48 -2.81
C LEU A 211 -28.48 -9.64 -1.94
N ALA A 212 -28.46 -8.31 -2.10
CA ALA A 212 -29.39 -7.42 -1.41
C ALA A 212 -30.85 -7.73 -1.77
N GLN A 213 -31.15 -7.90 -3.06
CA GLN A 213 -32.49 -8.27 -3.54
C GLN A 213 -32.96 -9.62 -2.97
N VAL A 214 -32.09 -10.63 -2.96
CA VAL A 214 -32.42 -11.96 -2.40
C VAL A 214 -32.65 -11.88 -0.89
N THR A 215 -31.89 -11.03 -0.19
CA THR A 215 -32.05 -10.81 1.24
C THR A 215 -33.39 -10.16 1.56
N GLU A 216 -33.77 -9.11 0.84
CA GLU A 216 -35.07 -8.44 0.97
C GLU A 216 -36.23 -9.41 0.70
N GLN A 217 -36.13 -10.20 -0.38
CA GLN A 217 -37.14 -11.23 -0.68
C GLN A 217 -37.25 -12.27 0.44
N LYS A 218 -36.12 -12.71 0.99
CA LYS A 218 -36.08 -13.65 2.11
C LYS A 218 -36.74 -13.09 3.36
N GLU A 219 -36.51 -11.81 3.68
CA GLU A 219 -37.14 -11.15 4.83
C GLU A 219 -38.65 -11.05 4.67
N LYS A 220 -39.11 -10.70 3.46
CA LYS A 220 -40.54 -10.68 3.14
C LYS A 220 -41.19 -12.06 3.32
N VAL A 221 -40.59 -13.10 2.75
CA VAL A 221 -41.09 -14.48 2.88
C VAL A 221 -41.12 -14.94 4.34
N LEU A 222 -40.12 -14.55 5.13
CA LEU A 222 -40.06 -14.90 6.55
C LEU A 222 -41.16 -14.19 7.36
N HIS A 223 -41.46 -12.93 7.02
CA HIS A 223 -42.57 -12.20 7.62
C HIS A 223 -43.93 -12.83 7.29
N ASP A 224 -44.16 -13.16 6.02
CA ASP A 224 -45.40 -13.82 5.56
C ASP A 224 -45.58 -15.18 6.24
N PHE A 225 -44.49 -15.97 6.34
CA PHE A 225 -44.50 -17.26 7.03
C PHE A 225 -44.88 -17.13 8.51
N ASN A 226 -44.29 -16.19 9.24
CA ASN A 226 -44.61 -15.96 10.65
C ASN A 226 -46.08 -15.55 10.85
N THR A 227 -46.60 -14.73 9.94
CA THR A 227 -48.01 -14.32 9.93
C THR A 227 -48.92 -15.54 9.76
N GLU A 228 -48.61 -16.42 8.81
CA GLU A 228 -49.37 -17.65 8.57
C GLU A 228 -49.28 -18.63 9.75
N VAL A 229 -48.12 -18.73 10.40
CA VAL A 229 -47.96 -19.53 11.62
C VAL A 229 -48.86 -19.02 12.74
N GLN A 230 -48.95 -17.70 12.93
CA GLN A 230 -49.85 -17.13 13.94
C GLN A 230 -51.32 -17.39 13.60
N ARG A 231 -51.71 -17.17 12.33
CA ARG A 231 -53.07 -17.46 11.85
C ARG A 231 -53.48 -18.92 12.09
N ARG A 232 -52.55 -19.87 11.90
CA ARG A 232 -52.79 -21.29 12.18
C ARG A 232 -53.00 -21.58 13.66
N LYS A 233 -52.25 -20.93 14.56
CA LYS A 233 -52.45 -21.06 16.01
C LYS A 233 -53.83 -20.54 16.43
N ASP A 234 -54.24 -19.40 15.87
CA ASP A 234 -55.53 -18.80 16.17
C ASP A 234 -56.68 -19.73 15.72
N LEU A 235 -56.59 -20.27 14.49
CA LEU A 235 -57.54 -21.26 13.98
C LEU A 235 -57.56 -22.55 14.81
N GLU A 236 -56.40 -23.05 15.27
CA GLU A 236 -56.35 -24.23 16.14
C GLU A 236 -57.10 -23.98 17.44
N GLN A 237 -57.00 -22.78 18.00
CA GLN A 237 -57.73 -22.38 19.20
C GLN A 237 -59.24 -22.29 18.95
N GLU A 238 -59.66 -21.73 17.82
CA GLU A 238 -61.07 -21.69 17.42
C GLU A 238 -61.64 -23.11 17.25
N ILE A 239 -60.90 -24.03 16.62
CA ILE A 239 -61.31 -25.43 16.47
C ILE A 239 -61.48 -26.12 17.82
N LYS A 240 -60.58 -25.85 18.79
CA LYS A 240 -60.71 -26.38 20.16
C LYS A 240 -62.00 -25.89 20.83
N GLN A 241 -62.28 -24.59 20.74
CA GLN A 241 -63.51 -23.99 21.29
C GLN A 241 -64.76 -24.56 20.62
N PHE A 242 -64.77 -24.65 19.29
CA PHE A 242 -65.85 -25.27 18.53
C PHE A 242 -66.08 -26.72 18.95
N SER A 243 -65.02 -27.51 19.10
CA SER A 243 -65.11 -28.93 19.50
C SER A 243 -65.75 -29.10 20.87
N VAL A 244 -65.40 -28.23 21.83
CA VAL A 244 -66.03 -28.22 23.17
C VAL A 244 -67.50 -27.85 23.06
N ALA A 245 -67.84 -26.78 22.33
CA ALA A 245 -69.23 -26.35 22.15
C ALA A 245 -70.09 -27.42 21.45
N PHE A 246 -69.53 -28.08 20.45
CA PHE A 246 -70.17 -29.18 19.72
C PHE A 246 -70.44 -30.37 20.65
N ALA A 247 -69.45 -30.83 21.43
CA ALA A 247 -69.61 -31.93 22.37
C ALA A 247 -70.67 -31.62 23.45
N CYS A 248 -70.69 -30.39 23.96
CA CYS A 248 -71.72 -29.92 24.89
C CYS A 248 -73.11 -29.99 24.26
N ARG A 249 -73.28 -29.48 23.04
CA ARG A 249 -74.57 -29.48 22.34
C ARG A 249 -75.04 -30.90 22.00
N GLN A 250 -74.13 -31.78 21.60
CA GLN A 250 -74.42 -33.19 21.35
C GLN A 250 -74.93 -33.87 22.64
N ARG A 251 -74.27 -33.64 23.77
CA ARG A 251 -74.70 -34.20 25.07
C ARG A 251 -76.10 -33.70 25.46
N SER A 252 -76.37 -32.40 25.31
CA SER A 252 -77.70 -31.83 25.57
C SER A 252 -78.78 -32.44 24.68
N LEU A 253 -78.47 -32.69 23.41
CA LEU A 253 -79.41 -33.29 22.46
C LEU A 253 -79.72 -34.76 22.80
N ILE A 254 -78.71 -35.53 23.22
CA ILE A 254 -78.90 -36.91 23.68
C ILE A 254 -79.77 -36.94 24.95
N SER A 255 -79.52 -36.04 25.91
CA SER A 255 -80.34 -35.91 27.12
C SER A 255 -81.80 -35.61 26.74
N PHE A 256 -82.02 -34.60 25.91
CA PHE A 256 -83.36 -34.23 25.44
C PHE A 256 -84.07 -35.39 24.75
N HIS A 257 -83.37 -36.12 23.88
CA HIS A 257 -83.94 -37.30 23.21
C HIS A 257 -84.33 -38.40 24.22
N THR A 258 -83.51 -38.62 25.25
CA THR A 258 -83.77 -39.62 26.30
C THR A 258 -84.98 -39.22 27.16
N ASP A 259 -85.09 -37.95 27.54
CA ASP A 259 -86.23 -37.38 28.28
C ASP A 259 -87.52 -37.43 27.45
N PHE A 260 -87.42 -37.14 26.16
CA PHE A 260 -88.56 -37.24 25.25
C PHE A 260 -89.03 -38.69 25.10
N LYS A 261 -88.09 -39.62 24.89
CA LYS A 261 -88.38 -41.05 24.76
C LYS A 261 -89.05 -41.60 26.02
N THR A 262 -88.52 -41.29 27.21
CA THR A 262 -89.12 -41.71 28.48
C THR A 262 -90.52 -41.15 28.68
N LYS A 263 -90.78 -39.88 28.33
CA LYS A 263 -92.15 -39.33 28.34
C LYS A 263 -93.09 -40.09 27.40
N VAL A 264 -92.64 -40.40 26.18
CA VAL A 264 -93.44 -41.20 25.22
C VAL A 264 -93.74 -42.60 25.74
N GLU A 265 -92.74 -43.28 26.32
CA GLU A 265 -92.91 -44.60 26.93
C GLU A 265 -93.87 -44.57 28.13
N ASN A 266 -93.78 -43.56 28.99
CA ASN A 266 -94.71 -43.37 30.11
C ASN A 266 -96.15 -43.16 29.63
N MET A 267 -96.37 -42.36 28.58
CA MET A 267 -97.71 -42.19 27.98
C MET A 267 -98.25 -43.50 27.38
N LYS A 268 -97.39 -44.31 26.73
CA LYS A 268 -97.77 -45.64 26.23
C LYS A 268 -98.14 -46.59 27.37
N ALA A 269 -97.41 -46.58 28.47
CA ALA A 269 -97.71 -47.40 29.64
C ALA A 269 -99.05 -47.00 30.29
N GLN A 270 -99.31 -45.70 30.45
CA GLN A 270 -100.57 -45.18 31.00
C GLN A 270 -101.79 -45.49 30.12
N SER A 271 -101.63 -45.43 28.79
CA SER A 271 -102.70 -45.81 27.86
C SER A 271 -102.99 -47.32 27.84
N ALA A 272 -101.98 -48.17 28.06
CA ALA A 272 -102.17 -49.62 28.18
C ALA A 272 -102.87 -50.03 29.50
N VAL A 273 -102.64 -49.30 30.60
CA VAL A 273 -103.32 -49.55 31.89
C VAL A 273 -104.81 -49.16 31.84
N SER A 274 -105.20 -48.17 31.02
CA SER A 274 -106.62 -47.80 30.82
C SER A 274 -107.43 -48.77 29.95
N ILE A 275 -106.80 -49.74 29.26
CA ILE A 275 -107.48 -50.71 28.38
C ILE A 275 -107.76 -52.05 29.11
N ARG A 276 -107.24 -52.28 30.32
CA ARG A 276 -107.70 -53.38 31.18
C ARG A 276 -108.92 -52.93 32.01
N LYS A 277 -110.10 -53.02 31.41
CA LYS A 277 -111.37 -53.18 32.14
C LYS A 277 -111.80 -54.63 32.05
#